data_AF-A0A957M9I1-F1
#
_entry.id   AF-A0A957M9I1-F1
#
_cell.length_a   1.000
_cell.length_b   1.000
_cell.length_c   1.000
_cell.angle_alpha   90.00
_cell.angle_beta   90.00
_cell.angle_gamma   90.00
#
_symmetry.space_group_name_H-M   'P 1'
#
loop_
_entity.id
_entity.type
_entity.pdbx_description
1 polymer ?
#
loop_
_entity_poly.entity_id
_entity_poly.type
_entity_poly.pdbx_seq_one_letter_code
_entity_poly.pdbx_strand_id
1 'polypeptide(L)'
;MPIEKQTTKTRRTPSGTKKNRVAPCRSFLRASLRPQKWSGRALTVRAGVLLLLLLLLAGTARAAAPEPFDPDRALDHARYLSETIGDRPAGSTGEQAAAGWIAARFEELGYTVRVQPFNFYSEGQLRIGMNVIATRTGQAGYGTIYAGAHYDTVKRIAGIDYGGPGANDNASGVGVLLEAARVLATETVTPTLTFVAFGAEELGLTGSRYYVSTLPPWEWVQAESMVNFDCVGIGDQLILYVDREQDKAFAAA
;
A
#
# COMPACT_ATOMS: atom_id res chain seq x y z
N MET A 1 11.97 58.38 -13.60
CA MET A 1 13.39 58.59 -13.95
C MET A 1 13.88 57.36 -14.69
N PRO A 2 14.15 57.44 -16.00
CA PRO A 2 14.59 56.32 -16.82
C PRO A 2 16.12 56.35 -17.03
N ILE A 3 16.75 55.19 -17.20
CA ILE A 3 18.02 55.07 -17.92
C ILE A 3 17.89 53.92 -18.93
N GLU A 4 18.55 54.16 -20.06
CA GLU A 4 18.22 53.80 -21.41
C GLU A 4 19.30 52.87 -22.02
N LYS A 5 18.83 51.89 -22.81
CA LYS A 5 19.39 51.24 -24.04
C LYS A 5 20.91 50.97 -24.19
N GLN A 6 21.23 49.83 -24.83
CA GLN A 6 21.58 49.72 -26.28
C GLN A 6 22.21 48.34 -26.63
N THR A 7 21.60 47.53 -27.54
CA THR A 7 21.98 47.21 -28.96
C THR A 7 23.12 46.17 -29.12
N THR A 8 23.25 45.24 -30.09
CA THR A 8 22.59 44.88 -31.37
C THR A 8 23.23 43.58 -31.95
N LYS A 9 22.44 42.77 -32.70
CA LYS A 9 22.69 42.11 -34.02
C LYS A 9 24.14 41.70 -34.44
N THR A 10 24.49 40.59 -35.15
CA THR A 10 23.85 39.92 -36.31
C THR A 10 24.67 38.69 -36.83
N ARG A 11 23.94 37.68 -37.37
CA ARG A 11 24.11 36.88 -38.64
C ARG A 11 25.31 35.97 -39.02
N ARG A 12 24.90 34.83 -39.62
CA ARG A 12 25.30 34.12 -40.89
C ARG A 12 26.14 32.81 -40.85
N THR A 13 25.52 31.75 -41.38
CA THR A 13 26.04 30.52 -42.06
C THR A 13 26.71 30.87 -43.42
N PRO A 14 27.37 29.98 -44.25
CA PRO A 14 27.07 28.55 -44.52
C PRO A 14 28.19 27.58 -45.04
N SER A 15 27.79 26.30 -45.22
CA SER A 15 28.11 25.29 -46.26
C SER A 15 29.56 24.93 -46.67
N GLY A 16 29.81 23.61 -46.87
CA GLY A 16 30.90 23.13 -47.74
C GLY A 16 31.03 21.60 -47.80
N THR A 17 30.53 21.00 -48.87
CA THR A 17 30.71 19.60 -49.33
C THR A 17 32.07 19.40 -50.01
N LYS A 18 32.63 18.16 -49.99
CA LYS A 18 33.36 17.58 -51.14
C LYS A 18 33.64 16.07 -51.01
N LYS A 19 33.21 15.33 -52.04
CA LYS A 19 33.60 13.96 -52.41
C LYS A 19 35.03 13.96 -52.98
N ASN A 20 35.74 12.84 -52.91
CA ASN A 20 36.54 12.31 -54.02
C ASN A 20 36.84 10.80 -53.89
N ARG A 21 36.52 10.06 -54.95
CA ARG A 21 37.06 8.72 -55.32
C ARG A 21 38.52 8.93 -55.83
N VAL A 22 39.44 7.96 -55.85
CA VAL A 22 39.59 6.85 -56.84
C VAL A 22 40.67 5.86 -56.34
N ALA A 23 40.53 4.58 -56.73
CA ALA A 23 41.32 3.36 -56.42
C ALA A 23 42.65 3.23 -57.23
N PRO A 24 43.30 2.06 -57.43
CA PRO A 24 43.42 0.79 -56.66
C PRO A 24 44.89 0.31 -56.47
N CYS A 25 45.15 -0.71 -55.64
CA CYS A 25 46.35 -1.56 -55.84
C CYS A 25 46.09 -3.00 -55.38
N ARG A 26 46.40 -3.95 -56.27
CA ARG A 26 46.28 -5.40 -56.09
C ARG A 26 47.54 -5.93 -55.41
N SER A 27 47.38 -6.83 -54.44
CA SER A 27 48.33 -7.94 -54.27
C SER A 27 47.66 -9.14 -53.62
N PHE A 28 47.97 -10.28 -54.21
CA PHE A 28 47.52 -11.62 -53.90
C PHE A 28 47.99 -12.08 -52.52
N LEU A 29 47.15 -12.82 -51.78
CA LEU A 29 47.58 -14.00 -51.03
C LEU A 29 46.42 -15.01 -51.01
N ARG A 30 46.61 -16.14 -51.69
CA ARG A 30 45.69 -17.29 -51.62
C ARG A 30 45.93 -18.02 -50.30
N ALA A 31 44.94 -18.04 -49.41
CA ALA A 31 44.87 -19.01 -48.33
C ALA A 31 43.88 -20.11 -48.74
N SER A 32 44.38 -21.34 -48.94
CA SER A 32 43.55 -22.50 -49.22
C SER A 32 42.85 -22.96 -47.94
N LEU A 33 41.56 -22.66 -47.81
CA LEU A 33 40.72 -23.27 -46.77
C LEU A 33 40.18 -24.60 -47.31
N ARG A 34 40.69 -25.71 -46.77
CA ARG A 34 40.02 -27.01 -46.91
C ARG A 34 38.76 -26.98 -46.04
N PRO A 35 37.58 -27.36 -46.56
CA PRO A 35 36.37 -27.44 -45.74
C PRO A 35 36.48 -28.64 -44.79
N GLN A 36 36.64 -28.35 -43.50
CA GLN A 36 36.54 -29.35 -42.44
C GLN A 36 35.07 -29.70 -42.26
N LYS A 37 34.67 -30.93 -42.62
CA LYS A 37 33.29 -31.41 -42.47
C LYS A 37 32.95 -31.50 -40.98
N TRP A 38 32.07 -30.62 -40.53
CA TRP A 38 31.57 -30.61 -39.17
C TRP A 38 30.33 -31.51 -39.08
N SER A 39 30.46 -32.64 -38.40
CA SER A 39 29.32 -33.55 -38.16
C SER A 39 28.37 -32.92 -37.14
N GLY A 40 27.12 -32.69 -37.54
CA GLY A 40 26.07 -32.01 -36.76
C GLY A 40 25.59 -32.67 -35.46
N ARG A 41 26.35 -33.62 -34.89
CA ARG A 41 26.03 -34.30 -33.63
C ARG A 41 26.65 -33.62 -32.39
N ALA A 42 27.65 -32.74 -32.55
CA ALA A 42 28.32 -32.09 -31.42
C ALA A 42 27.63 -30.80 -30.93
N LEU A 43 26.77 -30.18 -31.76
CA LEU A 43 26.14 -28.89 -31.45
C LEU A 43 24.90 -29.04 -30.56
N THR A 44 24.19 -30.16 -30.67
CA THR A 44 22.96 -30.46 -29.90
C THR A 44 23.23 -30.82 -28.45
N VAL A 45 24.33 -31.52 -28.16
CA VAL A 45 24.68 -31.90 -26.77
C VAL A 45 25.11 -30.68 -25.94
N ARG A 46 25.83 -29.72 -26.54
CA ARG A 46 26.29 -28.50 -25.84
C ARG A 46 25.16 -27.50 -25.54
N ALA A 47 24.19 -27.37 -26.43
CA ALA A 47 23.01 -26.54 -26.19
C ALA A 47 22.08 -27.13 -25.11
N GLY A 48 21.92 -28.45 -25.10
CA GLY A 48 21.12 -29.15 -24.08
C GLY A 48 21.69 -29.03 -22.66
N VAL A 49 23.02 -29.14 -22.50
CA VAL A 49 23.70 -28.97 -21.20
C VAL A 49 23.64 -27.51 -20.71
N LEU A 50 23.75 -26.53 -21.60
CA LEU A 50 23.61 -25.11 -21.24
C LEU A 50 22.17 -24.74 -20.84
N LEU A 51 21.17 -25.31 -21.52
CA LEU A 51 19.75 -25.15 -21.17
C LEU A 51 19.40 -25.85 -19.85
N LEU A 52 19.97 -27.04 -19.59
CA LEU A 52 19.83 -27.72 -18.30
C LEU A 52 20.51 -26.93 -17.17
N LEU A 53 21.69 -26.35 -17.41
CA LEU A 53 22.38 -25.50 -16.43
C LEU A 53 21.63 -24.19 -16.17
N LEU A 54 21.02 -23.58 -17.19
CA LEU A 54 20.15 -22.40 -17.04
C LEU A 54 18.85 -22.74 -16.28
N LEU A 55 18.29 -23.93 -16.48
CA LEU A 55 17.13 -24.43 -15.74
C LEU A 55 17.49 -24.85 -14.29
N LEU A 56 18.72 -25.30 -14.05
CA LEU A 56 19.25 -25.60 -12.71
C LEU A 56 19.63 -24.32 -11.94
N LEU A 57 20.08 -23.25 -12.64
CA LEU A 57 20.31 -21.91 -12.08
C LEU A 57 19.00 -21.12 -11.85
N ALA A 58 17.92 -21.48 -12.54
CA ALA A 58 16.56 -21.01 -12.23
C ALA A 58 15.98 -21.69 -10.96
N GLY A 59 16.74 -22.62 -10.37
CA GLY A 59 16.42 -23.30 -9.12
C GLY A 59 16.52 -22.38 -7.92
N THR A 60 15.35 -22.04 -7.38
CA THR A 60 15.12 -21.47 -6.04
C THR A 60 15.65 -20.05 -5.83
N ALA A 61 15.00 -19.06 -6.45
CA ALA A 61 14.73 -17.86 -5.66
C ALA A 61 13.96 -18.33 -4.42
N ARG A 62 14.66 -18.54 -3.31
CA ARG A 62 14.04 -18.65 -1.99
C ARG A 62 13.22 -17.38 -1.88
N ALA A 63 11.89 -17.49 -1.88
CA ALA A 63 11.04 -16.37 -1.53
C ALA A 63 11.63 -15.80 -0.23
N ALA A 64 12.05 -14.52 -0.28
CA ALA A 64 12.65 -13.88 0.89
C ALA A 64 11.70 -14.10 2.07
N ALA A 65 12.27 -14.35 3.25
CA ALA A 65 11.44 -14.46 4.44
C ALA A 65 10.60 -13.17 4.56
N PRO A 66 9.34 -13.28 4.98
CA PRO A 66 8.49 -12.12 5.25
C PRO A 66 9.25 -11.13 6.13
N GLU A 67 9.35 -9.88 5.67
CA GLU A 67 9.98 -8.82 6.44
C GLU A 67 9.19 -8.64 7.76
N PRO A 68 9.85 -8.67 8.93
CA PRO A 68 9.17 -8.58 10.21
C PRO A 68 8.45 -7.23 10.37
N PHE A 69 7.57 -7.14 11.37
CA PHE A 69 6.91 -5.89 11.73
C PHE A 69 7.96 -4.81 12.05
N ASP A 70 7.79 -3.64 11.44
CA ASP A 70 8.69 -2.49 11.59
C ASP A 70 7.97 -1.36 12.38
N PRO A 71 8.35 -1.11 13.64
CA PRO A 71 7.71 -0.08 14.47
C PRO A 71 7.93 1.34 13.93
N ASP A 72 9.02 1.60 13.21
CA ASP A 72 9.28 2.93 12.65
C ASP A 72 8.30 3.24 11.52
N ARG A 73 7.95 2.23 10.71
CA ARG A 73 6.92 2.37 9.68
C ARG A 73 5.53 2.60 10.25
N ALA A 74 5.17 1.87 11.31
CA ALA A 74 3.90 2.08 12.01
C ALA A 74 3.83 3.50 12.58
N LEU A 75 4.92 3.99 13.16
CA LEU A 75 5.03 5.37 13.66
C LEU A 75 4.94 6.40 12.54
N ASP A 76 5.58 6.17 11.39
CA ASP A 76 5.51 7.07 10.23
C ASP A 76 4.09 7.19 9.68
N HIS A 77 3.32 6.09 9.68
CA HIS A 77 1.90 6.14 9.35
C HIS A 77 1.09 6.97 10.34
N ALA A 78 1.33 6.79 11.65
CA ALA A 78 0.67 7.57 12.69
C ALA A 78 0.99 9.07 12.58
N ARG A 79 2.26 9.41 12.31
CA ARG A 79 2.71 10.79 12.07
C ARG A 79 2.08 11.39 10.82
N TYR A 80 1.99 10.64 9.73
CA TYR A 80 1.35 11.16 8.52
C TYR A 80 -0.12 11.54 8.78
N LEU A 81 -0.87 10.68 9.45
CA LEU A 81 -2.26 10.98 9.82
C LEU A 81 -2.34 12.19 10.76
N SER A 82 -1.55 12.23 11.83
CA SER A 82 -1.67 13.24 12.88
C SER A 82 -1.00 14.58 12.57
N GLU A 83 0.09 14.58 11.80
CA GLU A 83 0.88 15.80 11.52
C GLU A 83 0.63 16.32 10.10
N THR A 84 0.48 15.44 9.11
CA THR A 84 0.28 15.86 7.70
C THR A 84 -1.19 16.07 7.36
N ILE A 85 -2.05 15.10 7.70
CA ILE A 85 -3.50 15.27 7.53
C ILE A 85 -4.07 16.14 8.67
N GLY A 86 -3.61 15.94 9.91
CA GLY A 86 -4.06 16.70 11.06
C GLY A 86 -5.40 16.17 11.57
N ASP A 87 -6.27 17.06 12.04
CA ASP A 87 -7.57 16.68 12.61
C ASP A 87 -8.46 15.99 11.57
N ARG A 88 -9.11 14.88 11.96
CA ARG A 88 -9.97 14.08 11.10
C ARG A 88 -11.36 13.85 11.72
N PRO A 89 -12.12 14.88 12.18
CA PRO A 89 -13.44 14.64 12.74
C PRO A 89 -14.37 14.00 11.72
N ALA A 90 -15.27 13.13 12.17
CA ALA A 90 -16.22 12.47 11.29
C ALA A 90 -17.03 13.45 10.41
N GLY A 91 -17.16 13.14 9.13
CA GLY A 91 -17.80 13.95 8.10
C GLY A 91 -16.99 15.17 7.64
N SER A 92 -15.75 15.34 8.09
CA SER A 92 -14.87 16.43 7.67
C SER A 92 -14.08 16.10 6.39
N THR A 93 -13.46 17.12 5.79
CA THR A 93 -12.50 16.92 4.70
C THR A 93 -11.25 16.16 5.17
N GLY A 94 -10.88 16.26 6.46
CA GLY A 94 -9.77 15.52 7.05
C GLY A 94 -10.06 14.02 7.10
N GLU A 95 -11.28 13.63 7.50
CA GLU A 95 -11.73 12.23 7.45
C GLU A 95 -11.70 11.70 6.01
N GLN A 96 -12.18 12.46 5.03
CA GLN A 96 -12.17 12.06 3.63
C GLN A 96 -10.74 11.88 3.08
N ALA A 97 -9.84 12.81 3.42
CA ALA A 97 -8.42 12.73 3.04
C ALA A 97 -7.74 11.51 3.67
N ALA A 98 -8.03 11.22 4.94
CA ALA A 98 -7.52 10.04 5.64
C ALA A 98 -8.07 8.75 5.05
N ALA A 99 -9.37 8.64 4.78
CA ALA A 99 -9.98 7.48 4.16
C ALA A 99 -9.32 7.15 2.81
N GLY A 100 -9.15 8.17 1.95
CA GLY A 100 -8.49 8.01 0.66
C GLY A 100 -7.02 7.59 0.80
N TRP A 101 -6.29 8.17 1.75
CA TRP A 101 -4.89 7.83 1.98
C TRP A 101 -4.72 6.41 2.52
N ILE A 102 -5.54 6.00 3.51
CA ILE A 102 -5.55 4.64 4.08
C ILE A 102 -5.90 3.62 3.00
N ALA A 103 -6.93 3.89 2.19
CA ALA A 103 -7.32 3.03 1.07
C ALA A 103 -6.15 2.81 0.11
N ALA A 104 -5.46 3.88 -0.29
CA ALA A 104 -4.30 3.78 -1.16
C ALA A 104 -3.16 2.96 -0.54
N ARG A 105 -2.92 3.04 0.78
CA ARG A 105 -1.90 2.20 1.45
C ARG A 105 -2.26 0.72 1.36
N PHE A 106 -3.51 0.33 1.58
CA PHE A 106 -3.95 -1.06 1.41
C PHE A 106 -3.88 -1.53 -0.05
N GLU A 107 -4.27 -0.68 -1.00
CA GLU A 107 -4.19 -1.00 -2.44
C GLU A 107 -2.74 -1.24 -2.90
N GLU A 108 -1.80 -0.42 -2.43
CA GLU A 108 -0.35 -0.59 -2.71
C GLU A 108 0.20 -1.94 -2.22
N LEU A 109 -0.40 -2.50 -1.18
CA LEU A 109 -0.05 -3.81 -0.63
C LEU A 109 -0.77 -4.97 -1.35
N GLY A 110 -1.63 -4.68 -2.34
CA GLY A 110 -2.33 -5.67 -3.15
C GLY A 110 -3.63 -6.20 -2.53
N TYR A 111 -4.19 -5.52 -1.53
CA TYR A 111 -5.50 -5.88 -0.97
C TYR A 111 -6.64 -5.45 -1.91
N THR A 112 -7.77 -6.16 -1.84
CA THR A 112 -9.02 -5.69 -2.45
C THR A 112 -9.65 -4.66 -1.53
N VAL A 113 -9.72 -3.40 -1.96
CA VAL A 113 -10.15 -2.29 -1.11
C VAL A 113 -11.54 -1.80 -1.49
N ARG A 114 -12.35 -1.47 -0.48
CA ARG A 114 -13.67 -0.84 -0.60
C ARG A 114 -13.79 0.27 0.44
N VAL A 115 -14.03 1.49 -0.03
CA VAL A 115 -14.50 2.59 0.84
C VAL A 115 -16.02 2.47 0.98
N GLN A 116 -16.51 2.43 2.21
CA GLN A 116 -17.93 2.30 2.53
C GLN A 116 -18.43 3.62 3.14
N PRO A 117 -19.09 4.49 2.35
CA PRO A 117 -19.73 5.68 2.90
C PRO A 117 -20.99 5.31 3.69
N PHE A 118 -21.29 6.07 4.74
CA PHE A 118 -22.50 5.91 5.53
C PHE A 118 -23.01 7.24 6.07
N ASN A 119 -24.32 7.32 6.29
CA ASN A 119 -24.97 8.50 6.83
C ASN A 119 -25.01 8.47 8.36
N PHE A 120 -24.76 9.60 9.00
CA PHE A 120 -24.93 9.78 10.45
C PHE A 120 -25.39 11.20 10.78
N TYR A 121 -25.95 11.39 11.97
CA TYR A 121 -26.32 12.72 12.48
C TYR A 121 -25.29 13.21 13.49
N SER A 122 -24.83 14.44 13.33
CA SER A 122 -23.97 15.13 14.30
C SER A 122 -24.37 16.59 14.38
N GLU A 123 -24.50 17.10 15.60
CA GLU A 123 -24.96 18.48 15.87
C GLU A 123 -26.29 18.82 15.15
N GLY A 124 -27.19 17.83 15.02
CA GLY A 124 -28.49 17.97 14.34
C GLY A 124 -28.40 18.02 12.80
N GLN A 125 -27.23 17.81 12.22
CA GLN A 125 -27.01 17.81 10.77
C GLN A 125 -26.68 16.42 10.25
N LEU A 126 -27.23 16.07 9.09
CA LEU A 126 -26.86 14.86 8.36
C LEU A 126 -25.46 15.03 7.76
N ARG A 127 -24.58 14.07 8.04
CA ARG A 127 -23.21 13.98 7.52
C ARG A 127 -22.93 12.61 6.95
N ILE A 128 -21.86 12.52 6.17
CA ILE A 128 -21.40 11.27 5.56
C ILE A 128 -20.04 10.92 6.16
N GLY A 129 -19.96 9.77 6.83
CA GLY A 129 -18.72 9.18 7.32
C GLY A 129 -18.25 8.08 6.37
N MET A 130 -17.06 7.54 6.60
CA MET A 130 -16.49 6.51 5.73
C MET A 130 -15.82 5.41 6.57
N ASN A 131 -16.00 4.16 6.18
CA ASN A 131 -15.10 3.08 6.57
C ASN A 131 -14.19 2.73 5.39
N VAL A 132 -12.99 2.25 5.65
CA VAL A 132 -12.10 1.67 4.64
C VAL A 132 -11.91 0.19 4.95
N ILE A 133 -12.33 -0.66 4.03
CA ILE A 133 -12.27 -2.11 4.16
C ILE A 133 -11.24 -2.64 3.17
N ALA A 134 -10.29 -3.45 3.63
CA ALA A 134 -9.29 -4.09 2.80
C ALA A 134 -9.27 -5.60 3.04
N THR A 135 -9.51 -6.39 2.01
CA THR A 135 -9.67 -7.84 2.10
C THR A 135 -8.60 -8.57 1.29
N ARG A 136 -8.05 -9.62 1.88
CA ARG A 136 -7.24 -10.64 1.21
C ARG A 136 -7.91 -11.99 1.39
N THR A 137 -8.45 -12.52 0.29
CA THR A 137 -9.14 -13.81 0.28
C THR A 137 -8.16 -14.93 0.61
N GLY A 138 -8.51 -15.74 1.60
CA GLY A 138 -7.78 -16.94 1.98
C GLY A 138 -8.22 -18.16 1.18
N GLN A 139 -8.00 -19.35 1.74
CA GLN A 139 -8.46 -20.61 1.18
C GLN A 139 -9.95 -20.84 1.47
N ALA A 140 -10.68 -21.38 0.49
CA ALA A 140 -12.08 -21.74 0.68
C ALA A 140 -12.25 -22.77 1.80
N GLY A 141 -13.30 -22.61 2.62
CA GLY A 141 -13.61 -23.48 3.75
C GLY A 141 -13.03 -23.03 5.09
N TYR A 142 -12.20 -21.99 5.11
CA TYR A 142 -11.75 -21.29 6.32
C TYR A 142 -12.56 -20.00 6.51
N GLY A 143 -12.64 -19.53 7.76
CA GLY A 143 -13.34 -18.30 8.08
C GLY A 143 -12.50 -17.05 7.82
N THR A 144 -12.91 -15.96 8.47
CA THR A 144 -12.34 -14.63 8.34
C THR A 144 -11.80 -14.14 9.67
N ILE A 145 -10.57 -13.66 9.66
CA ILE A 145 -9.96 -12.94 10.77
C ILE A 145 -9.99 -11.45 10.44
N TYR A 146 -10.50 -10.66 11.38
CA TYR A 146 -10.59 -9.22 11.25
C TYR A 146 -9.50 -8.52 12.07
N ALA A 147 -9.01 -7.41 11.54
CA ALA A 147 -8.20 -6.45 12.29
C ALA A 147 -8.75 -5.05 12.06
N GLY A 148 -8.82 -4.21 13.07
CA GLY A 148 -9.39 -2.88 12.94
C GLY A 148 -8.73 -1.81 13.81
N ALA A 149 -9.00 -0.57 13.45
CA ALA A 149 -8.70 0.65 14.21
C ALA A 149 -9.62 1.77 13.70
N HIS A 150 -10.03 2.71 14.53
CA HIS A 150 -10.67 3.92 14.01
C HIS A 150 -9.64 4.97 13.62
N TYR A 151 -10.02 5.85 12.70
CA TYR A 151 -9.11 6.88 12.18
C TYR A 151 -9.65 8.29 12.31
N ASP A 152 -10.92 8.46 12.70
CA ASP A 152 -11.47 9.77 13.03
C ASP A 152 -10.89 10.29 14.36
N THR A 153 -11.17 11.56 14.65
CA THR A 153 -10.65 12.24 15.85
C THR A 153 -11.76 13.03 16.53
N VAL A 154 -11.67 13.17 17.85
CA VAL A 154 -12.40 14.21 18.57
C VAL A 154 -12.20 15.60 17.94
N LYS A 155 -13.31 16.25 17.56
CA LYS A 155 -13.33 17.63 17.03
C LYS A 155 -12.78 18.62 18.06
N ARG A 156 -11.85 19.48 17.63
CA ARG A 156 -11.39 20.61 18.44
C ARG A 156 -12.51 21.58 18.76
N ILE A 157 -12.56 22.02 20.02
CA ILE A 157 -13.50 23.07 20.47
C ILE A 157 -12.68 24.33 20.77
N ALA A 158 -12.95 25.41 20.04
CA ALA A 158 -12.22 26.66 20.18
C ALA A 158 -12.35 27.23 21.60
N GLY A 159 -11.21 27.59 22.21
CA GLY A 159 -11.16 28.19 23.54
C GLY A 159 -11.12 27.19 24.70
N ILE A 160 -11.13 25.87 24.43
CA ILE A 160 -10.84 24.84 25.43
C ILE A 160 -9.80 23.86 24.88
N ASP A 161 -8.95 23.32 25.76
CA ASP A 161 -7.95 22.32 25.41
C ASP A 161 -8.60 20.93 25.31
N TYR A 162 -9.36 20.72 24.23
CA TYR A 162 -10.13 19.50 23.97
C TYR A 162 -10.11 19.15 22.48
N GLY A 163 -9.96 17.84 22.20
CA GLY A 163 -9.80 17.30 20.85
C GLY A 163 -8.43 17.57 20.25
N GLY A 164 -8.18 17.05 19.05
CA GLY A 164 -6.88 17.26 18.42
C GLY A 164 -6.57 16.34 17.25
N PRO A 165 -5.27 16.21 16.91
CA PRO A 165 -4.83 15.48 15.72
C PRO A 165 -4.89 13.97 15.90
N GLY A 166 -5.25 13.50 17.11
CA GLY A 166 -5.46 12.08 17.40
C GLY A 166 -4.26 11.21 17.11
N ALA A 167 -3.07 11.59 17.61
CA ALA A 167 -1.84 10.84 17.39
C ALA A 167 -1.88 9.47 18.07
N ASN A 168 -2.23 9.44 19.37
CA ASN A 168 -2.48 8.19 20.06
C ASN A 168 -3.88 7.65 19.77
N ASP A 169 -4.87 8.54 19.77
CA ASP A 169 -6.30 8.24 19.61
C ASP A 169 -6.84 8.84 18.29
N ASN A 170 -6.78 8.13 17.16
CA ASN A 170 -6.23 6.77 17.04
C ASN A 170 -5.37 6.53 15.80
N ALA A 171 -4.56 7.53 15.41
CA ALA A 171 -3.56 7.36 14.36
C ALA A 171 -2.55 6.24 14.70
N SER A 172 -2.28 6.00 15.99
CA SER A 172 -1.41 4.92 16.45
C SER A 172 -1.94 3.53 16.07
N GLY A 173 -3.24 3.26 16.31
CA GLY A 173 -3.89 2.01 15.94
C GLY A 173 -3.90 1.78 14.43
N VAL A 174 -4.17 2.83 13.65
CA VAL A 174 -4.11 2.76 12.18
C VAL A 174 -2.69 2.48 11.69
N GLY A 175 -1.67 3.05 12.34
CA GLY A 175 -0.27 2.77 12.02
C GLY A 175 0.10 1.30 12.19
N VAL A 176 -0.30 0.70 13.33
CA VAL A 176 -0.12 -0.73 13.59
C VAL A 176 -0.91 -1.58 12.59
N LEU A 177 -2.16 -1.19 12.29
CA LEU A 177 -3.03 -1.88 11.34
C LEU A 177 -2.40 -1.97 9.94
N LEU A 178 -1.88 -0.85 9.43
CA LEU A 178 -1.25 -0.77 8.11
C LEU A 178 0.06 -1.57 8.03
N GLU A 179 0.88 -1.51 9.08
CA GLU A 179 2.14 -2.27 9.12
C GLU A 179 1.89 -3.77 9.28
N ALA A 180 0.90 -4.18 10.08
CA ALA A 180 0.47 -5.57 10.18
C ALA A 180 -0.04 -6.10 8.81
N ALA A 181 -0.83 -5.29 8.10
CA ALA A 181 -1.24 -5.63 6.73
C ALA A 181 -0.06 -5.79 5.78
N ARG A 182 0.98 -4.95 5.90
CA ARG A 182 2.19 -5.10 5.08
C ARG A 182 2.90 -6.42 5.33
N VAL A 183 3.13 -6.79 6.60
CA VAL A 183 3.76 -8.08 6.95
C VAL A 183 2.93 -9.22 6.36
N LEU A 184 1.62 -9.19 6.62
CA LEU A 184 0.69 -10.23 6.19
C LEU A 184 0.47 -10.29 4.67
N ALA A 185 0.74 -9.22 3.91
CA ALA A 185 0.66 -9.24 2.44
C ALA A 185 1.65 -10.24 1.81
N THR A 186 2.79 -10.48 2.47
CA THR A 186 3.86 -11.37 1.98
C THR A 186 3.71 -12.81 2.46
N GLU A 187 2.83 -13.06 3.42
CA GLU A 187 2.63 -14.36 4.05
C GLU A 187 1.70 -15.27 3.24
N THR A 188 1.80 -16.58 3.43
CA THR A 188 0.73 -17.49 3.00
C THR A 188 -0.33 -17.55 4.08
N VAL A 189 -1.51 -16.99 3.80
CA VAL A 189 -2.62 -16.92 4.77
C VAL A 189 -3.70 -17.90 4.38
N THR A 190 -4.09 -18.74 5.33
CA THR A 190 -5.16 -19.73 5.16
C THR A 190 -6.54 -19.10 5.37
N PRO A 191 -6.84 -18.37 6.47
CA PRO A 191 -8.10 -17.66 6.60
C PRO A 191 -8.14 -16.44 5.67
N THR A 192 -9.35 -15.96 5.39
CA THR A 192 -9.53 -14.63 4.80
C THR A 192 -9.13 -13.59 5.83
N LEU A 193 -8.38 -12.59 5.40
CA LEU A 193 -8.02 -11.44 6.24
C LEU A 193 -8.81 -10.22 5.80
N THR A 194 -9.48 -9.57 6.75
CA THR A 194 -10.19 -8.32 6.50
C THR A 194 -9.71 -7.26 7.49
N PHE A 195 -9.06 -6.22 6.97
CA PHE A 195 -8.66 -5.03 7.71
C PHE A 195 -9.76 -3.97 7.55
N VAL A 196 -10.13 -3.32 8.65
CA VAL A 196 -11.14 -2.26 8.63
C VAL A 196 -10.65 -1.04 9.38
N ALA A 197 -10.46 0.07 8.67
CA ALA A 197 -10.31 1.38 9.30
C ALA A 197 -11.69 2.02 9.44
N PHE A 198 -12.16 2.17 10.69
CA PHE A 198 -13.50 2.68 10.98
C PHE A 198 -13.51 4.21 11.07
N GLY A 199 -14.56 4.82 10.53
CA GLY A 199 -14.85 6.23 10.75
C GLY A 199 -15.93 6.42 11.81
N ALA A 200 -16.03 7.62 12.37
CA ALA A 200 -17.07 8.00 13.33
C ALA A 200 -17.15 7.09 14.57
N GLU A 201 -16.01 6.61 15.09
CA GLU A 201 -15.94 5.94 16.40
C GLU A 201 -16.31 6.93 17.51
N GLU A 202 -15.72 8.12 17.43
CA GLU A 202 -15.75 9.18 18.46
C GLU A 202 -17.16 9.75 18.66
N LEU A 203 -18.08 9.36 17.77
CA LEU A 203 -19.51 9.66 17.79
C LEU A 203 -20.36 8.46 18.22
N GLY A 204 -19.78 7.50 18.93
CA GLY A 204 -20.47 6.34 19.48
C GLY A 204 -20.48 5.11 18.58
N LEU A 205 -19.31 4.74 18.05
CA LEU A 205 -19.07 3.51 17.26
C LEU A 205 -19.90 3.46 15.98
N THR A 206 -20.14 4.61 15.34
CA THR A 206 -21.12 4.70 14.26
C THR A 206 -20.67 3.93 13.01
N GLY A 207 -19.40 4.04 12.62
CA GLY A 207 -18.88 3.32 11.45
C GLY A 207 -18.84 1.81 11.65
N SER A 208 -18.37 1.33 12.80
CA SER A 208 -18.32 -0.10 13.11
C SER A 208 -19.71 -0.72 13.19
N ARG A 209 -20.68 -0.04 13.83
CA ARG A 209 -22.10 -0.46 13.81
C ARG A 209 -22.68 -0.51 12.41
N TYR A 210 -22.38 0.50 11.58
CA TYR A 210 -22.85 0.50 10.21
C TYR A 210 -22.27 -0.67 9.42
N TYR A 211 -20.95 -0.89 9.50
CA TYR A 211 -20.27 -2.00 8.83
C TYR A 211 -20.95 -3.34 9.16
N VAL A 212 -21.08 -3.62 10.45
CA VAL A 212 -21.69 -4.85 10.98
C VAL A 212 -23.14 -5.00 10.50
N SER A 213 -23.94 -3.92 10.54
CA SER A 213 -25.34 -3.96 10.08
C SER A 213 -25.52 -4.27 8.59
N THR A 214 -24.47 -4.05 7.79
CA THR A 214 -24.47 -4.33 6.35
C THR A 214 -23.89 -5.70 5.98
N LEU A 215 -23.33 -6.44 6.96
CA LEU A 215 -22.77 -7.76 6.72
C LEU A 215 -23.88 -8.78 6.40
N PRO A 216 -23.74 -9.55 5.32
CA PRO A 216 -24.69 -10.62 5.04
C PRO A 216 -24.56 -11.73 6.10
N PRO A 217 -25.65 -12.43 6.46
CA PRO A 217 -25.65 -13.41 7.56
C PRO A 217 -24.55 -14.49 7.49
N TRP A 218 -24.08 -14.85 6.30
CA TRP A 218 -23.01 -15.85 6.16
C TRP A 218 -21.63 -15.32 6.59
N GLU A 219 -21.37 -14.01 6.52
CA GLU A 219 -20.12 -13.42 7.01
C GLU A 219 -20.04 -13.45 8.52
N TRP A 220 -21.17 -13.31 9.21
CA TRP A 220 -21.26 -13.45 10.67
C TRP A 220 -20.83 -14.84 11.13
N VAL A 221 -21.27 -15.88 10.42
CA VAL A 221 -20.94 -17.27 10.72
C VAL A 221 -19.48 -17.58 10.42
N GLN A 222 -18.88 -16.90 9.44
CA GLN A 222 -17.49 -17.09 9.06
C GLN A 222 -16.51 -16.24 9.88
N ALA A 223 -16.97 -15.28 10.69
CA ALA A 223 -16.10 -14.46 11.52
C ALA A 223 -15.49 -15.29 12.66
N GLU A 224 -14.18 -15.52 12.60
CA GLU A 224 -13.45 -16.33 13.59
C GLU A 224 -12.96 -15.49 14.76
N SER A 225 -12.45 -14.28 14.48
CA SER A 225 -11.95 -13.34 15.51
C SER A 225 -11.80 -11.94 14.94
N MET A 226 -11.70 -10.96 15.85
CA MET A 226 -11.37 -9.58 15.54
C MET A 226 -10.34 -9.06 16.54
N VAL A 227 -9.31 -8.37 16.04
CA VAL A 227 -8.32 -7.66 16.85
C VAL A 227 -8.49 -6.16 16.59
N ASN A 228 -8.83 -5.39 17.63
CA ASN A 228 -8.90 -3.93 17.55
C ASN A 228 -7.61 -3.30 18.09
N PHE A 229 -7.11 -2.27 17.41
CA PHE A 229 -6.01 -1.45 17.89
C PHE A 229 -6.54 -0.06 18.25
N ASP A 230 -6.46 0.28 19.53
CA ASP A 230 -6.88 1.58 20.05
C ASP A 230 -5.89 2.07 21.10
N CYS A 231 -5.45 3.32 20.93
CA CYS A 231 -4.54 4.00 21.86
C CYS A 231 -3.21 3.26 22.11
N VAL A 232 -2.64 2.63 21.09
CA VAL A 232 -1.45 1.74 21.17
C VAL A 232 -0.10 2.46 20.98
N GLY A 233 -0.07 3.80 21.00
CA GLY A 233 1.12 4.60 20.71
C GLY A 233 1.85 5.17 21.92
N ILE A 234 1.37 4.93 23.15
CA ILE A 234 1.96 5.47 24.39
C ILE A 234 2.10 4.41 25.48
N GLY A 235 3.01 4.67 26.42
CA GLY A 235 3.20 3.85 27.61
C GLY A 235 4.20 2.70 27.44
N ASP A 236 4.37 1.94 28.52
CA ASP A 236 5.27 0.78 28.63
C ASP A 236 4.50 -0.54 28.81
N GLN A 237 3.16 -0.48 28.79
CA GLN A 237 2.26 -1.61 28.98
C GLN A 237 1.34 -1.79 27.79
N LEU A 238 1.19 -3.03 27.34
CA LEU A 238 0.13 -3.43 26.41
C LEU A 238 -1.06 -3.94 27.21
N ILE A 239 -2.22 -3.29 27.04
CA ILE A 239 -3.48 -3.71 27.66
C ILE A 239 -4.27 -4.50 26.62
N LEU A 240 -4.63 -5.74 26.96
CA LEU A 240 -5.44 -6.60 26.10
C LEU A 240 -6.79 -6.89 26.77
N TYR A 241 -7.87 -6.47 26.12
CA TYR A 241 -9.23 -6.84 26.46
C TYR A 241 -9.67 -8.00 25.57
N VAL A 242 -10.19 -9.08 26.18
CA VAL A 242 -10.69 -10.25 25.45
C VAL A 242 -12.14 -10.48 25.83
N ASP A 243 -13.01 -10.48 24.84
CA ASP A 243 -14.43 -10.79 24.99
C ASP A 243 -14.83 -11.96 24.08
N ARG A 244 -15.85 -12.70 24.50
CA ARG A 244 -16.51 -13.76 23.72
C ARG A 244 -17.94 -13.41 23.33
N GLU A 245 -18.49 -12.27 23.78
CA GLU A 245 -19.83 -11.85 23.41
C GLU A 245 -19.89 -11.52 21.91
N GLN A 246 -20.60 -12.38 21.18
CA GLN A 246 -20.79 -12.34 19.73
C GLN A 246 -21.57 -11.09 19.27
N ASP A 247 -22.16 -10.34 20.19
CA ASP A 247 -23.04 -9.20 19.93
C ASP A 247 -22.75 -8.05 20.89
N LYS A 248 -22.00 -7.01 20.45
CA LYS A 248 -22.33 -5.58 20.72
C LYS A 248 -21.89 -4.59 19.61
N ALA A 249 -20.81 -4.84 18.86
CA ALA A 249 -20.46 -4.25 17.54
C ALA A 249 -19.09 -4.82 17.10
N PHE A 250 -18.99 -6.12 16.85
CA PHE A 250 -17.72 -6.89 16.68
C PHE A 250 -16.49 -6.27 17.40
N ALA A 251 -16.60 -6.20 18.74
CA ALA A 251 -15.59 -5.78 19.72
C ALA A 251 -15.08 -4.32 19.73
N ALA A 252 -15.98 -3.37 19.42
CA ALA A 252 -15.89 -1.92 19.70
C ALA A 252 -14.59 -1.23 19.25
N ALA A 253 -14.67 -0.75 18.01
CA ALA A 253 -13.79 0.23 17.37
C ALA A 253 -14.62 1.39 16.84
#